data_AF-I8UFC6-F1
#
_entry.id   AF-I8UFC6-F1
#
_cell.length_a   1.000
_cell.length_b   1.000
_cell.length_c   1.000
_cell.angle_alpha   90.00
_cell.angle_beta   90.00
_cell.angle_gamma   90.00
#
_symmetry.space_group_name_H-M   'P 1'
#
loop_
_entity.id
_entity.type
_entity.pdbx_description
1 polymer ?
#
loop_
_entity_poly.entity_id
_entity_poly.type
_entity_poly.pdbx_seq_one_letter_code
_entity_poly.pdbx_strand_id
1 'polypeptide(L)'
;MKKKLVAILSAMMVILSFAPFAFAADGDQAMKAAMEKGLKDKYYDLKSGSLSIESAKTFSNEDAKLETDSVVAMVVSYQTVRDGIFYTDHKELGFYDPKGNKMLAEQQVAKANPALLQYKKAHEGELGSTMHYTAILLLLALVLLIPLYLLGIWEKGQYLTTKFKIKNNVYNHTKMYQ
;
A
#
# COMPACT_ATOMS: atom_id res chain seq x y z
N MET A 1 -5.27 33.73 -7.02
CA MET A 1 -5.37 32.33 -7.50
C MET A 1 -4.01 31.64 -7.56
N LYS A 2 -2.97 32.23 -8.18
CA LYS A 2 -1.62 31.64 -8.31
C LYS A 2 -0.98 31.17 -6.99
N LYS A 3 -1.06 31.97 -5.92
CA LYS A 3 -0.46 31.62 -4.60
C LYS A 3 -1.11 30.40 -3.92
N LYS A 4 -2.41 30.17 -4.16
CA LYS A 4 -3.14 29.02 -3.58
C LYS A 4 -2.84 27.72 -4.34
N LEU A 5 -2.68 27.80 -5.66
CA LEU A 5 -2.28 26.68 -6.51
C LEU A 5 -0.83 26.23 -6.22
N VAL A 6 0.08 27.18 -6.04
CA VAL A 6 1.47 26.89 -5.65
C VAL A 6 1.54 26.20 -4.29
N ALA A 7 0.73 26.63 -3.31
CA ALA A 7 0.67 26.03 -1.99
C ALA A 7 0.15 24.57 -2.01
N ILE A 8 -0.84 24.27 -2.86
CA ILE A 8 -1.36 22.90 -3.02
C ILE A 8 -0.31 22.01 -3.71
N LEU A 9 0.37 22.53 -4.75
CA LEU A 9 1.40 21.78 -5.46
C LEU A 9 2.62 21.46 -4.56
N SER A 10 3.02 22.41 -3.72
CA SER A 10 4.12 22.23 -2.78
C SER A 10 3.76 21.30 -1.62
N ALA A 11 2.51 21.33 -1.14
CA ALA A 11 2.03 20.32 -0.18
C ALA A 11 2.03 18.90 -0.78
N MET A 12 1.71 18.75 -2.07
CA MET A 12 1.69 17.45 -2.74
C MET A 12 3.11 16.90 -3.01
N MET A 13 4.08 17.77 -3.30
CA MET A 13 5.49 17.37 -3.46
C MET A 13 6.12 16.85 -2.16
N VAL A 14 5.80 17.47 -1.02
CA VAL A 14 6.33 17.03 0.29
C VAL A 14 5.83 15.63 0.64
N ILE A 15 4.61 15.26 0.23
CA ILE A 15 4.05 13.93 0.45
C ILE A 15 4.73 12.86 -0.42
N LEU A 16 5.17 13.21 -1.63
CA LEU A 16 5.79 12.27 -2.58
C LEU A 16 7.28 12.00 -2.33
N SER A 17 7.96 12.90 -1.61
CA SER A 17 9.40 12.81 -1.33
C SER A 17 9.83 11.75 -0.30
N PHE A 18 8.89 11.00 0.29
CA PHE A 18 9.17 9.97 1.29
C PHE A 18 9.04 8.53 0.78
N ALA A 19 8.97 8.29 -0.53
CA ALA A 19 8.88 6.94 -1.08
C ALA A 19 10.28 6.34 -1.31
N PRO A 20 10.74 5.34 -0.52
CA PRO A 20 11.98 4.64 -0.81
C PRO A 20 11.78 3.69 -2.00
N PHE A 21 12.57 3.86 -3.06
CA PHE A 21 12.70 2.90 -4.15
C PHE A 21 13.86 1.95 -3.83
N ALA A 22 13.55 0.72 -3.45
CA ALA A 22 14.54 -0.35 -3.30
C ALA A 22 14.63 -1.16 -4.61
N PHE A 23 15.81 -1.20 -5.22
CA PHE A 23 16.16 -2.13 -6.29
C PHE A 23 16.88 -3.34 -5.69
N ALA A 24 16.45 -4.56 -6.02
CA ALA A 24 17.05 -5.80 -5.51
C ALA A 24 17.67 -6.65 -6.64
N ALA A 25 18.80 -7.31 -6.34
CA ALA A 25 19.71 -7.99 -7.25
C ALA A 25 19.30 -9.41 -7.69
N ASP A 26 19.79 -9.85 -8.85
CA ASP A 26 19.34 -11.00 -9.68
C ASP A 26 19.49 -12.43 -9.10
N GLY A 27 20.35 -12.69 -8.10
CA GLY A 27 20.51 -14.04 -7.52
C GLY A 27 19.29 -14.55 -6.73
N ASP A 28 18.39 -13.62 -6.41
CA ASP A 28 17.19 -13.79 -5.61
C ASP A 28 15.96 -14.17 -6.47
N GLN A 29 16.07 -14.10 -7.80
CA GLN A 29 14.90 -14.03 -8.68
C GLN A 29 14.09 -15.33 -8.77
N ALA A 30 14.75 -16.50 -8.80
CA ALA A 30 14.06 -17.80 -8.85
C ALA A 30 13.34 -18.11 -7.54
N MET A 31 13.98 -17.84 -6.41
CA MET A 31 13.39 -17.96 -5.07
C MET A 31 12.24 -16.97 -4.89
N LYS A 32 12.43 -15.70 -5.29
CA LYS A 32 11.38 -14.69 -5.33
C LYS A 32 10.19 -15.12 -6.19
N ALA A 33 10.43 -15.68 -7.37
CA ALA A 33 9.37 -16.14 -8.26
C ALA A 33 8.57 -17.31 -7.64
N ALA A 34 9.24 -18.28 -7.01
CA ALA A 34 8.60 -19.39 -6.33
C ALA A 34 7.77 -18.91 -5.12
N MET A 35 8.31 -17.97 -4.35
CA MET A 35 7.63 -17.37 -3.21
C MET A 35 6.45 -16.49 -3.64
N GLU A 36 6.61 -15.68 -4.69
CA GLU A 36 5.54 -14.85 -5.24
C GLU A 36 4.39 -15.71 -5.76
N LYS A 37 4.69 -16.85 -6.41
CA LYS A 37 3.68 -17.80 -6.86
C LYS A 37 2.90 -18.39 -5.68
N GLY A 38 3.59 -18.87 -4.64
CA GLY A 38 2.94 -19.40 -3.44
C GLY A 38 2.10 -18.35 -2.69
N LEU A 39 2.57 -17.09 -2.66
CA LEU A 39 1.84 -15.98 -2.05
C LEU A 39 0.62 -15.54 -2.87
N LYS A 40 0.68 -15.60 -4.20
CA LYS A 40 -0.49 -15.33 -5.07
C LYS A 40 -1.62 -16.32 -4.85
N ASP A 41 -1.28 -17.59 -4.59
CA ASP A 41 -2.27 -18.61 -4.27
C ASP A 41 -2.98 -18.33 -2.92
N LYS A 42 -2.28 -17.66 -1.98
CA LYS A 42 -2.82 -17.29 -0.65
C LYS A 42 -3.54 -15.94 -0.65
N TYR A 43 -3.03 -14.97 -1.39
CA TYR A 43 -3.49 -13.57 -1.43
C TYR A 43 -3.76 -13.14 -2.88
N TYR A 44 -5.04 -13.06 -3.25
CA TYR A 44 -5.46 -12.66 -4.60
C TYR A 44 -5.09 -11.21 -4.95
N ASP A 45 -4.93 -10.36 -3.94
CA ASP A 45 -4.64 -8.94 -4.01
C ASP A 45 -3.14 -8.63 -3.86
N LEU A 46 -2.28 -9.65 -4.01
CA LEU A 46 -0.83 -9.47 -3.97
C LEU A 46 -0.35 -8.56 -5.11
N LYS A 47 0.41 -7.52 -4.75
CA LYS A 47 1.08 -6.65 -5.71
C LYS A 47 2.30 -7.37 -6.29
N SER A 48 2.25 -7.64 -7.59
CA SER A 48 3.36 -8.30 -8.30
C SER A 48 4.64 -7.47 -8.18
N GLY A 49 5.77 -8.13 -7.96
CA GLY A 49 7.08 -7.49 -7.80
C GLY A 49 7.27 -6.68 -6.50
N SER A 50 6.34 -6.74 -5.55
CA SER A 50 6.49 -6.09 -4.23
C SER A 50 7.24 -6.94 -3.20
N LEU A 51 7.64 -8.15 -3.59
CA LEU A 51 8.29 -9.12 -2.72
C LEU A 51 9.74 -8.72 -2.42
N SER A 52 10.05 -8.55 -1.15
CA SER A 52 11.41 -8.41 -0.63
C SER A 52 11.72 -9.55 0.32
N ILE A 53 12.91 -10.11 0.20
CA ILE A 53 13.38 -11.22 1.04
C ILE A 53 14.51 -10.70 1.91
N GLU A 54 14.36 -10.91 3.22
CA GLU A 54 15.29 -10.49 4.25
C GLU A 54 15.74 -11.70 5.09
N SER A 55 16.97 -11.62 5.63
CA SER A 55 17.49 -12.55 6.63
C SER A 55 17.40 -14.05 6.28
N ALA A 56 17.58 -14.41 5.00
CA ALA A 56 17.53 -15.80 4.55
C ALA A 56 18.61 -16.66 5.25
N LYS A 57 18.19 -17.77 5.87
CA LYS A 57 19.06 -18.77 6.49
C LYS A 57 18.63 -20.17 6.07
N THR A 58 19.61 -20.98 5.69
CA THR A 58 19.40 -22.38 5.35
C THR A 58 19.56 -23.25 6.59
N PHE A 59 18.59 -24.12 6.82
CA PHE A 59 18.59 -25.12 7.88
C PHE A 59 18.65 -26.52 7.25
N SER A 60 19.38 -27.44 7.87
CA SER A 60 19.34 -28.85 7.48
C SER A 60 17.98 -29.42 7.85
N ASN A 61 17.39 -30.20 6.94
CA ASN A 61 16.15 -30.91 7.22
C ASN A 61 16.45 -32.19 8.03
N GLU A 62 15.77 -32.37 9.15
CA GLU A 62 15.82 -33.58 9.99
C GLU A 62 14.52 -34.41 9.87
N ASP A 63 13.51 -33.93 9.14
CA ASP A 63 12.24 -34.66 8.91
C ASP A 63 12.31 -35.49 7.62
N ALA A 64 12.25 -36.81 7.77
CA ALA A 64 12.22 -37.77 6.68
C ALA A 64 10.99 -37.68 5.77
N LYS A 65 9.94 -36.92 6.16
CA LYS A 65 8.73 -36.72 5.32
C LYS A 65 8.87 -35.58 4.31
N LEU A 66 9.83 -34.71 4.50
CA LEU A 66 10.17 -33.67 3.53
C LEU A 66 11.20 -34.26 2.57
N GLU A 67 10.84 -34.41 1.29
CA GLU A 67 11.75 -34.85 0.22
C GLU A 67 12.78 -33.77 -0.17
N THR A 68 13.35 -33.10 0.84
CA THR A 68 14.40 -32.10 0.64
C THR A 68 15.44 -32.17 1.75
N ASP A 69 16.70 -31.90 1.42
CA ASP A 69 17.81 -32.04 2.38
C ASP A 69 17.96 -30.76 3.22
N SER A 70 17.42 -29.64 2.76
CA SER A 70 17.56 -28.34 3.39
C SER A 70 16.35 -27.44 3.19
N VAL A 71 16.04 -26.62 4.19
CA VAL A 71 14.95 -25.65 4.16
C VAL A 71 15.52 -24.26 4.35
N VAL A 72 15.21 -23.33 3.45
CA VAL A 72 15.59 -21.93 3.60
C VAL A 72 14.46 -21.20 4.30
N ALA A 73 14.70 -20.72 5.52
CA ALA A 73 13.78 -19.82 6.21
C ALA A 73 14.21 -18.37 5.98
N MET A 74 13.24 -17.51 5.75
CA MET A 74 13.49 -16.10 5.44
C MET A 74 12.35 -15.24 5.96
N VAL A 75 12.62 -13.96 6.17
CA VAL A 75 11.59 -12.96 6.42
C VAL A 75 11.17 -12.40 5.06
N VAL A 76 9.88 -12.47 4.77
CA VAL A 76 9.32 -12.04 3.49
C VAL A 76 8.46 -10.82 3.73
N SER A 77 8.83 -9.72 3.09
CA SER A 77 8.05 -8.50 3.07
C SER A 77 7.32 -8.40 1.73
N TYR A 78 6.01 -8.20 1.72
CA TYR A 78 5.23 -8.03 0.48
C TYR A 78 4.07 -7.06 0.67
N GLN A 79 3.57 -6.52 -0.44
CA GLN A 79 2.44 -5.59 -0.43
C GLN A 79 1.19 -6.23 -1.04
N THR A 80 0.05 -5.98 -0.42
CA THR A 80 -1.27 -6.25 -1.00
C THR A 80 -1.97 -4.94 -1.33
N VAL A 81 -2.71 -4.92 -2.44
CA VAL A 81 -3.45 -3.74 -2.90
C VAL A 81 -4.89 -4.12 -3.16
N ARG A 82 -5.76 -3.77 -2.23
CA ARG A 82 -7.20 -3.96 -2.39
C ARG A 82 -7.82 -2.75 -3.10
N ASP A 83 -8.67 -3.03 -4.09
CA ASP A 83 -9.40 -2.04 -4.91
C ASP A 83 -8.52 -0.96 -5.58
N GLY A 84 -7.22 -1.23 -5.73
CA GLY A 84 -6.25 -0.30 -6.33
C GLY A 84 -5.83 0.88 -5.45
N ILE A 85 -6.39 1.04 -4.25
CA ILE A 85 -6.16 2.21 -3.39
C ILE A 85 -5.78 1.87 -1.94
N PHE A 86 -6.09 0.66 -1.47
CA PHE A 86 -5.78 0.24 -0.11
C PHE A 86 -4.52 -0.61 -0.10
N TYR A 87 -3.41 0.00 0.27
CA TYR A 87 -2.12 -0.67 0.39
C TYR A 87 -1.96 -1.25 1.80
N THR A 88 -1.52 -2.49 1.90
CA THR A 88 -1.15 -3.13 3.17
C THR A 88 0.19 -3.82 2.98
N ASP A 89 1.15 -3.45 3.83
CA ASP A 89 2.45 -4.12 3.90
C ASP A 89 2.32 -5.30 4.85
N HIS A 90 2.87 -6.44 4.46
CA HIS A 90 2.92 -7.66 5.26
C HIS A 90 4.37 -8.07 5.43
N LYS A 91 4.73 -8.48 6.65
CA LYS A 91 6.00 -9.13 6.97
C LYS A 91 5.68 -10.48 7.60
N GLU A 92 5.93 -11.55 6.85
CA GLU A 92 5.67 -12.94 7.27
C GLU A 92 6.96 -13.78 7.18
N LEU A 93 7.00 -14.92 7.87
CA LEU A 93 8.05 -15.92 7.69
C LEU A 93 7.77 -16.76 6.45
N GLY A 94 8.70 -16.76 5.50
CA GLY A 94 8.69 -17.63 4.34
C GLY A 94 9.58 -18.84 4.54
N PHE A 95 9.12 -19.99 4.07
CA PHE A 95 9.92 -21.20 4.00
C PHE A 95 10.01 -21.65 2.54
N TYR A 96 11.22 -21.96 2.09
CA TYR A 96 11.51 -22.32 0.71
C TYR A 96 12.27 -23.65 0.64
N ASP A 97 11.83 -24.50 -0.28
CA ASP A 97 12.49 -25.74 -0.65
C ASP A 97 13.39 -25.52 -1.88
N PRO A 98 14.73 -25.58 -1.73
CA PRO A 98 15.66 -25.36 -2.83
C PRO A 98 15.70 -26.50 -3.85
N LYS A 99 15.37 -27.75 -3.48
CA LYS A 99 15.29 -28.87 -4.45
C LYS A 99 13.97 -28.84 -5.22
N GLY A 100 12.87 -28.62 -4.51
CA GLY A 100 11.53 -28.59 -5.09
C GLY A 100 11.16 -27.26 -5.76
N ASN A 101 11.99 -26.22 -5.59
CA ASN A 101 11.75 -24.85 -6.05
C ASN A 101 10.33 -24.35 -5.72
N LYS A 102 9.92 -24.54 -4.45
CA LYS A 102 8.55 -24.27 -3.99
C LYS A 102 8.53 -23.63 -2.61
N MET A 103 7.52 -22.79 -2.39
CA MET A 103 7.18 -22.30 -1.06
C MET A 103 6.60 -23.46 -0.23
N LEU A 104 7.08 -23.62 0.99
CA LEU A 104 6.58 -24.60 1.96
C LEU A 104 5.64 -23.90 2.94
N ALA A 105 4.57 -24.60 3.33
CA ALA A 105 3.67 -24.13 4.37
C ALA A 105 4.31 -24.34 5.75
N GLU A 106 4.03 -23.44 6.70
CA GLU A 106 4.60 -23.51 8.06
C GLU A 106 4.38 -24.89 8.73
N GLN A 107 3.23 -25.52 8.49
CA GLN A 107 2.88 -26.83 9.02
C GLN A 107 3.78 -27.95 8.50
N GLN A 108 4.27 -27.82 7.27
CA GLN A 108 5.18 -28.79 6.66
C GLN A 108 6.58 -28.70 7.27
N VAL A 109 6.97 -27.50 7.73
CA VAL A 109 8.32 -27.19 8.21
C VAL A 109 8.41 -27.26 9.74
N ALA A 110 7.26 -27.31 10.44
CA ALA A 110 7.18 -27.34 11.90
C ALA A 110 7.94 -28.50 12.58
N LYS A 111 8.19 -29.60 11.85
CA LYS A 111 8.91 -30.78 12.35
C LYS A 111 10.32 -30.93 11.77
N ALA A 112 10.70 -30.06 10.84
CA ALA A 112 11.94 -30.18 10.07
C ALA A 112 13.21 -29.89 10.89
N ASN A 113 13.16 -28.92 11.82
CA ASN A 113 14.30 -28.61 12.68
C ASN A 113 13.87 -27.77 13.92
N PRO A 114 14.31 -28.10 15.15
CA PRO A 114 14.07 -27.26 16.33
C PRO A 114 14.72 -25.85 16.23
N ALA A 115 15.75 -25.66 15.40
CA ALA A 115 16.35 -24.36 15.14
C ALA A 115 15.41 -23.38 14.39
N LEU A 116 14.42 -23.89 13.65
CA LEU A 116 13.40 -23.06 12.99
C LEU A 116 12.49 -22.36 14.01
N LEU A 117 12.19 -23.02 15.14
CA LEU A 117 11.45 -22.42 16.25
C LEU A 117 12.22 -21.25 16.89
N GLN A 118 13.55 -21.40 17.02
CA GLN A 118 14.39 -20.31 17.52
C GLN A 118 14.48 -19.16 16.52
N TYR A 119 14.59 -19.47 15.22
CA TYR A 119 14.58 -18.47 14.16
C TYR A 119 13.25 -17.69 14.13
N LYS A 120 12.11 -18.38 14.30
CA LYS A 120 10.79 -17.76 14.41
C LYS A 120 10.71 -16.81 15.60
N LYS A 121 11.11 -17.25 16.79
CA LYS A 121 11.12 -16.41 18.00
C LYS A 121 12.04 -15.19 17.85
N ALA A 122 13.18 -15.34 17.17
CA ALA A 122 14.11 -14.24 16.97
C ALA A 122 13.55 -13.11 16.09
N HIS A 123 12.63 -13.43 15.17
CA HIS A 123 12.06 -12.46 14.23
C HIS A 123 10.59 -12.12 14.52
N GLU A 124 9.96 -12.72 15.54
CA GLU A 124 8.55 -12.54 15.87
C GLU A 124 8.16 -11.06 16.07
N GLY A 125 9.06 -10.26 16.63
CA GLY A 125 8.85 -8.81 16.81
C GLY A 125 8.87 -7.98 15.52
N GLU A 126 9.38 -8.53 14.42
CA GLU A 126 9.39 -7.88 13.10
C GLU A 126 8.19 -8.28 12.24
N LEU A 127 7.49 -9.36 12.61
CA LEU A 127 6.35 -9.87 11.85
C LEU A 127 5.12 -9.02 12.12
N GLY A 128 4.30 -8.85 11.08
CA GLY A 128 3.07 -8.09 11.22
C GLY A 128 2.50 -7.63 9.89
N SER A 129 1.33 -6.99 9.97
CA SER A 129 0.66 -6.38 8.84
C SER A 129 0.32 -4.94 9.17
N THR A 130 0.69 -4.01 8.30
CA THR A 130 0.46 -2.58 8.47
C THR A 130 -0.29 -2.02 7.26
N MET A 131 -1.47 -1.48 7.52
CA MET A 131 -2.30 -0.85 6.49
C MET A 131 -1.91 0.62 6.32
N HIS A 132 -1.78 1.06 5.07
CA HIS A 132 -1.62 2.47 4.73
C HIS A 132 -2.96 3.19 4.84
N TYR A 133 -3.08 4.07 5.82
CA TYR A 133 -4.29 4.86 6.05
C TYR A 133 -4.41 6.07 5.11
N THR A 134 -3.47 6.28 4.19
CA THR A 134 -3.45 7.44 3.28
C THR A 134 -4.73 7.58 2.47
N ALA A 135 -5.23 6.50 1.87
CA ALA A 135 -6.49 6.53 1.11
C ALA A 135 -7.69 6.90 1.99
N ILE A 136 -7.76 6.33 3.20
CA ILE A 136 -8.83 6.62 4.18
C ILE A 136 -8.78 8.08 4.60
N LEU A 137 -7.59 8.60 4.93
CA LEU A 137 -7.39 9.98 5.33
C LEU A 137 -7.72 10.95 4.21
N LEU A 138 -7.40 10.63 2.96
CA LEU A 138 -7.73 11.46 1.80
C LEU A 138 -9.25 11.52 1.58
N LEU A 139 -9.94 10.38 1.63
CA LEU A 139 -11.40 10.32 1.55
C LEU A 139 -12.05 11.14 2.68
N LEU A 140 -11.55 11.03 3.90
CA LEU A 140 -12.06 11.78 5.05
C LEU A 140 -11.78 13.29 4.91
N ALA A 141 -10.63 13.65 4.35
CA ALA A 141 -10.32 15.05 4.02
C ALA A 141 -11.28 15.61 2.96
N LEU A 142 -11.65 14.84 1.93
CA LEU A 142 -12.62 15.28 0.91
C LEU A 142 -14.00 15.55 1.52
N VAL A 143 -14.45 14.74 2.48
CA VAL A 143 -15.71 14.95 3.20
C VAL A 143 -15.74 16.31 3.90
N LEU A 144 -14.60 16.81 4.38
CA LEU A 144 -14.50 18.13 5.01
C LEU A 144 -14.27 19.25 3.98
N LEU A 145 -13.40 19.02 2.99
CA LEU A 145 -13.01 20.03 2.00
C LEU A 145 -14.14 20.37 1.04
N ILE A 146 -14.99 19.42 0.65
CA ILE A 146 -16.08 19.66 -0.29
C ILE A 146 -17.12 20.64 0.28
N PRO A 147 -17.71 20.42 1.49
CA PRO A 147 -18.61 21.39 2.09
C PRO A 147 -17.96 22.76 2.32
N LEU A 148 -16.69 22.78 2.74
CA LEU A 148 -15.96 24.02 3.02
C LEU A 148 -15.68 24.81 1.74
N TYR A 149 -15.44 24.12 0.62
CA TYR A 149 -15.38 24.71 -0.70
C TYR A 149 -16.73 25.28 -1.14
N LEU A 150 -17.82 24.52 -0.95
CA LEU A 150 -19.17 24.94 -1.32
C LEU A 150 -19.60 26.21 -0.53
N LEU A 151 -19.40 26.23 0.79
CA LEU A 151 -19.70 27.39 1.63
C LEU A 151 -18.75 28.57 1.36
N GLY A 152 -17.46 28.31 1.21
CA GLY A 152 -16.44 29.38 1.14
C GLY A 152 -16.37 30.09 -0.21
N ILE A 153 -16.59 29.35 -1.31
CA ILE A 153 -16.34 29.82 -2.68
C ILE A 153 -17.61 29.79 -3.52
N TRP A 154 -18.36 28.68 -3.49
CA TRP A 154 -19.51 28.50 -4.36
C TRP A 154 -20.71 29.38 -3.94
N GLU A 155 -20.99 29.48 -2.65
CA GLU A 155 -22.04 30.36 -2.11
C GLU A 155 -21.80 31.83 -2.52
N LYS A 156 -20.57 32.34 -2.38
CA LYS A 156 -20.19 33.69 -2.83
C LYS A 156 -20.34 33.89 -4.35
N GLY A 157 -20.25 32.79 -5.10
CA GLY A 157 -20.46 32.74 -6.55
C GLY A 157 -21.93 32.85 -6.97
N GLN A 158 -22.87 32.34 -6.18
CA GLN A 158 -24.30 32.38 -6.51
C GLN A 158 -24.96 33.74 -6.26
N TYR A 159 -24.53 34.47 -5.22
CA TYR A 159 -25.01 35.84 -4.96
C TYR A 159 -24.51 36.87 -6.00
N LEU A 160 -23.62 36.47 -6.92
CA LEU A 160 -23.30 37.27 -8.11
C LEU A 160 -24.46 37.31 -9.11
N THR A 161 -25.52 36.51 -8.98
CA THR A 161 -26.71 36.70 -9.80
C THR A 161 -27.32 38.08 -9.58
N THR A 162 -27.41 38.60 -8.34
CA THR A 162 -27.92 39.96 -8.10
C THR A 162 -27.00 41.03 -8.68
N LYS A 163 -25.67 40.91 -8.50
CA LYS A 163 -24.71 41.87 -9.09
C LYS A 163 -24.67 41.80 -10.62
N PHE A 164 -24.76 40.61 -11.22
CA PHE A 164 -24.86 40.40 -12.67
C PHE A 164 -26.19 40.94 -13.21
N LYS A 165 -27.30 40.67 -12.51
CA LYS A 165 -28.65 41.16 -12.86
C LYS A 165 -28.75 42.68 -12.78
N ILE A 166 -28.12 43.30 -11.77
CA ILE A 166 -28.00 44.76 -11.63
C ILE A 166 -27.06 45.34 -12.71
N LYS A 167 -25.89 44.74 -12.93
CA LYS A 167 -24.90 45.22 -13.91
C LYS A 167 -25.39 45.12 -15.36
N ASN A 168 -26.21 44.12 -15.67
CA ASN A 168 -26.78 43.91 -17.01
C ASN A 168 -28.25 44.36 -17.13
N ASN A 169 -28.75 45.13 -16.16
CA ASN A 169 -30.10 45.74 -16.14
C ASN A 169 -31.24 44.79 -16.58
N VAL A 170 -31.20 43.53 -16.12
CA VAL A 170 -32.09 42.47 -16.63
C VAL A 170 -33.56 42.70 -16.22
N TYR A 171 -33.83 43.52 -15.19
CA TYR A 171 -35.17 43.79 -14.69
C TYR A 171 -35.74 45.18 -15.00
N ASN A 172 -35.03 46.01 -15.77
CA ASN A 172 -35.54 47.28 -16.31
C ASN A 172 -36.38 48.09 -15.28
N HIS A 173 -35.83 48.30 -14.08
CA HIS A 173 -36.50 49.02 -12.99
C HIS A 173 -36.73 50.52 -13.28
N THR A 174 -36.38 51.00 -14.47
CA THR A 174 -36.50 52.39 -14.92
C THR A 174 -37.77 52.70 -15.72
N LYS A 175 -38.72 51.75 -15.86
CA LYS A 175 -40.08 52.15 -16.24
C LYS A 175 -40.79 52.74 -15.02
N MET A 176 -40.56 54.03 -14.80
CA MET A 176 -41.49 54.85 -14.02
C MET A 176 -42.88 54.64 -14.63
N TYR A 177 -43.83 54.20 -13.80
CA TYR A 177 -45.24 54.27 -14.13
C TYR A 177 -45.57 55.77 -14.26
N GLN A 178 -45.70 56.23 -15.50
CA GLN A 178 -46.46 57.43 -15.84
C GLN A 178 -47.94 57.06 -15.95
#